data_AF-A0A7J8ZXQ3-F1
#
_entry.id   AF-A0A7J8ZXQ3-F1
#
_cell.length_a   1.000
_cell.length_b   1.000
_cell.length_c   1.000
_cell.angle_alpha   90.00
_cell.angle_beta   90.00
_cell.angle_gamma   90.00
#
_symmetry.space_group_name_H-M   'P 1'
#
loop_
_entity.id
_entity.type
_entity.pdbx_description
1 polymer ?
#
loop_
_entity_poly.entity_id
_entity_poly.type
_entity_poly.pdbx_seq_one_letter_code
_entity_poly.pdbx_strand_id
1 'polypeptide(L)' 'MREYGVSEQEACIELKKQVENAWKDINHELMFSETSKVVPMPVLMRSLNLTR' A
#
# COMPACT_ATOMS: atom_id res chain seq x y z
N MET A 1 18.13 4.63 5.21
CA MET A 1 19.57 4.84 5.51
C MET A 1 19.77 5.65 6.77
N ARG A 2 19.61 6.99 6.78
CA ARG A 2 19.95 7.87 7.93
C ARG A 2 19.33 7.45 9.28
N GLU A 3 18.07 7.07 9.27
CA GLU A 3 17.34 6.70 10.50
C GLU A 3 17.82 5.38 11.11
N TYR A 4 18.23 4.42 10.29
CA TYR A 4 18.60 3.07 10.72
C TYR A 4 20.10 2.75 10.51
N GLY A 5 20.89 3.72 10.02
CA GLY A 5 22.31 3.53 9.68
C GLY A 5 22.61 2.53 8.56
N VAL A 6 21.59 2.07 7.82
CA VAL A 6 21.71 1.01 6.81
C VAL A 6 22.18 1.51 5.44
N SER A 7 22.69 0.60 4.62
CA SER A 7 23.03 0.85 3.22
C SER A 7 21.80 1.19 2.37
N GLU A 8 22.04 1.71 1.16
CA GLU A 8 20.97 2.02 0.21
C GLU A 8 20.23 0.75 -0.23
N GLN A 9 20.98 -0.33 -0.48
CA GLN A 9 20.44 -1.61 -0.93
C GLN A 9 19.52 -2.22 0.14
N GLU A 10 19.96 -2.23 1.40
CA GLU A 10 19.15 -2.72 2.53
C GLU A 10 17.90 -1.85 2.72
N ALA A 11 18.02 -0.53 2.65
CA ALA A 11 16.87 0.37 2.74
C ALA A 11 15.87 0.12 1.60
N CYS A 12 16.36 -0.10 0.39
CA CYS A 12 15.51 -0.34 -0.79
C CYS A 12 14.78 -1.68 -0.69
N ILE A 13 15.42 -2.72 -0.16
CA ILE A 13 14.79 -4.02 0.13
C ILE A 13 13.66 -3.86 1.14
N GLU A 14 13.89 -3.13 2.23
CA GLU A 14 12.88 -2.98 3.28
C GLU A 14 11.71 -2.12 2.83
N LEU A 15 11.97 -1.05 2.08
CA LEU A 15 10.91 -0.24 1.48
C LEU A 15 10.05 -1.05 0.50
N LYS A 16 10.64 -1.96 -0.28
CA LYS A 16 9.88 -2.87 -1.16
C LYS A 16 8.95 -3.78 -0.36
N LYS A 17 9.40 -4.35 0.76
CA LYS A 17 8.53 -5.15 1.62
C LYS A 17 7.37 -4.32 2.20
N GLN A 18 7.62 -3.06 2.57
CA GLN A 18 6.57 -2.17 3.05
C GLN A 18 5.54 -1.89 1.95
N VAL A 19 5.98 -1.67 0.71
CA VAL A 19 5.07 -1.54 -0.44
C VAL A 19 4.25 -2.81 -0.66
N GLU A 20 4.87 -3.99 -0.60
CA GLU A 20 4.17 -5.28 -0.72
C GLU A 20 3.13 -5.49 0.39
N ASN A 21 3.44 -5.10 1.62
CA ASN A 21 2.50 -5.19 2.75
C ASN A 21 1.35 -4.18 2.58
N ALA A 22 1.65 -2.93 2.23
CA ALA A 22 0.64 -1.93 1.94
C ALA A 22 -0.30 -2.36 0.79
N TRP A 23 0.24 -3.08 -0.21
CA TRP A 23 -0.59 -3.64 -1.27
C TRP A 23 -1.58 -4.70 -0.77
N LYS A 24 -1.19 -5.54 0.19
CA LYS A 24 -2.10 -6.51 0.83
C LYS A 24 -3.21 -5.79 1.60
N ASP A 25 -2.87 -4.73 2.31
CA ASP A 25 -3.85 -3.93 3.07
C ASP A 25 -4.85 -3.25 2.12
N ILE A 26 -4.39 -2.66 1.01
CA ILE A 26 -5.25 -2.07 -0.02
C ILE A 26 -6.22 -3.11 -0.59
N ASN A 27 -5.72 -4.32 -0.92
CA ASN A 27 -6.58 -5.39 -1.44
C ASN A 27 -7.63 -5.84 -0.41
N HIS A 28 -7.25 -5.93 0.86
CA HIS A 28 -8.19 -6.25 1.94
C HIS A 28 -9.27 -5.17 2.08
N GLU A 29 -8.87 -3.90 2.09
CA GLU A 29 -9.79 -2.77 2.22
C GLU A 29 -10.77 -2.69 1.05
N LEU A 30 -10.31 -2.91 -0.18
CA LEU A 30 -11.17 -2.90 -1.36
C LEU A 30 -12.18 -4.05 -1.39
N MET A 31 -11.84 -5.21 -0.82
CA MET A 31 -12.66 -6.42 -0.96
C MET A 31 -13.52 -6.73 0.27
N PHE A 32 -13.02 -6.47 1.47
CA PHE A 32 -13.57 -7.05 2.70
C PHE A 32 -13.90 -6.05 3.80
N SER A 33 -13.46 -4.80 3.70
CA SER A 33 -13.72 -3.78 4.73
C SER A 33 -15.13 -3.18 4.67
N GLU A 34 -15.48 -2.44 5.73
CA GLU A 34 -16.66 -1.58 5.71
C GLU A 34 -16.56 -0.45 4.68
N THR A 35 -15.33 0.00 4.36
CA THR A 35 -15.06 1.05 3.38
C THR A 35 -15.62 0.67 2.00
N SER A 36 -15.44 -0.57 1.57
CA SER A 36 -15.95 -1.04 0.27
C SER A 36 -17.48 -1.18 0.21
N LYS A 37 -18.15 -1.25 1.37
CA LYS A 37 -19.62 -1.32 1.47
C LYS A 37 -20.28 0.06 1.41
N VAL A 38 -19.62 1.09 1.93
CA VAL A 38 -20.17 2.45 2.03
C VAL A 38 -19.65 3.41 0.96
N VAL A 39 -18.47 3.14 0.39
CA VAL A 39 -17.87 3.96 -0.67
C VAL A 39 -18.04 3.28 -2.03
N PRO A 40 -18.60 3.97 -3.05
CA PRO A 40 -18.74 3.40 -4.37
C PRO A 40 -17.39 3.01 -4.99
N MET A 41 -17.32 1.82 -5.60
CA MET A 41 -16.11 1.32 -6.28
C MET A 41 -15.49 2.30 -7.28
N PRO A 42 -16.24 3.05 -8.12
CA PRO A 42 -15.64 4.04 -9.01
C PRO A 42 -14.83 5.14 -8.31
N VAL A 43 -15.13 5.43 -7.03
CA VAL A 43 -14.36 6.36 -6.21
C VAL A 43 -13.10 5.69 -5.68
N LEU A 44 -13.22 4.48 -5.13
CA LEU A 44 -12.09 3.71 -4.60
C LEU A 44 -11.04 3.40 -5.67
N MET A 45 -11.47 3.13 -6.90
CA MET A 45 -10.58 2.88 -8.03
C MET A 45 -9.69 4.06 -8.39
N ARG A 46 -10.09 5.30 -8.06
CA ARG A 46 -9.24 6.48 -8.28
C ARG A 46 -8.02 6.43 -7.37
N SER A 47 -8.21 6.09 -6.09
CA SER A 47 -7.12 5.92 -5.14
C SER A 47 -6.21 4.78 -5.55
N LEU A 48 -6.77 3.63 -5.95
CA LEU A 48 -5.97 2.50 -6.45
C LEU A 48 -5.14 2.92 -7.67
N ASN A 49 -5.72 3.67 -8.61
CA ASN A 49 -5.01 4.11 -9.81
C ASN A 49 -3.86 5.10 -9.54
N LEU A 50 -3.86 5.81 -8.42
CA LEU A 50 -2.71 6.64 -8.01
C LEU A 50 -1.53 5.82 -7.50
N THR A 51 -1.78 4.58 -7.09
CA THR A 51 -0.76 3.66 -6.53
C THR A 51 -0.17 2.71 -7.58
N ARG A 52 -0.70 2.72 -8.81
CA ARG A 52 -0.25 1.92 -9.95
C ARG A 52 0.86 2.63 -10.72
#